data_AF-A0A0H2UST1-F1
#
_entry.id   AF-A0A0H2UST1-F1
#
_cell.length_a   1.000
_cell.length_b   1.000
_cell.length_c   1.000
_cell.angle_alpha   90.00
_cell.angle_beta   90.00
_cell.angle_gamma   90.00
#
_symmetry.space_group_name_H-M   'P 1'
#
loop_
_entity.id
_entity.type
_entity.pdbx_description
1 polymer ?
#
loop_
_entity_poly.entity_id
_entity_poly.type
_entity_poly.pdbx_seq_one_letter_code
_entity_poly.pdbx_strand_id
1 'polypeptide(L)'
;MQQPKMTVAMEAGGASHYWAREIRKLDHDVILLPAQHVKAYQRCQKNDYNDAQAIAEACQHGTIRPVPIKTLEQQDVQTFLNMRRLVSMERTQLINHIRGLLAEYGIVFSKGAAELRQK
;
A
#
# COMPACT_ATOMS: atom_id res chain seq x y z
N MET A 1 -23.70 -23.57 3.71
CA MET A 1 -23.81 -23.98 2.30
C MET A 1 -22.60 -23.44 1.57
N GLN A 2 -21.92 -24.28 0.78
CA GLN A 2 -20.78 -23.85 -0.03
C GLN A 2 -21.32 -23.14 -1.27
N GLN A 3 -20.85 -21.92 -1.55
CA GLN A 3 -21.27 -21.16 -2.73
C GLN A 3 -20.63 -21.78 -3.99
N PRO A 4 -21.28 -21.70 -5.16
CA PRO A 4 -20.66 -22.11 -6.41
C PRO A 4 -19.44 -21.23 -6.71
N LYS A 5 -18.56 -21.72 -7.59
CA LYS A 5 -17.42 -20.95 -8.07
C LYS A 5 -17.89 -19.59 -8.62
N MET A 6 -17.28 -18.51 -8.12
CA MET A 6 -17.64 -17.13 -8.46
C MET A 6 -16.40 -16.26 -8.55
N THR A 7 -16.55 -15.13 -9.23
CA THR A 7 -15.52 -14.08 -9.27
C THR A 7 -15.75 -13.12 -8.11
N VAL A 8 -14.75 -12.97 -7.26
CA VAL A 8 -14.72 -12.02 -6.14
C VAL A 8 -13.84 -10.85 -6.52
N ALA A 9 -14.45 -9.69 -6.73
CA ALA A 9 -13.75 -8.44 -6.95
C ALA A 9 -13.51 -7.73 -5.62
N MET A 10 -12.29 -7.25 -5.39
CA MET A 10 -11.93 -6.49 -4.19
C MET A 10 -11.04 -5.31 -4.55
N GLU A 11 -11.09 -4.25 -3.76
CA GLU A 11 -10.09 -3.19 -3.86
C GLU A 11 -8.73 -3.68 -3.33
N ALA A 12 -7.65 -3.26 -3.99
CA ALA A 12 -6.29 -3.47 -3.51
C ALA A 12 -6.00 -2.58 -2.30
N GLY A 13 -5.91 -3.20 -1.11
CA GLY A 13 -5.64 -2.53 0.17
C GLY A 13 -4.73 -3.37 1.08
N GLY A 14 -4.56 -2.96 2.34
CA GLY A 14 -3.58 -3.55 3.26
C GLY A 14 -3.75 -5.06 3.50
N ALA A 15 -4.98 -5.55 3.56
CA ALA A 15 -5.30 -6.97 3.79
C ALA A 15 -5.73 -7.72 2.51
N SER A 16 -5.82 -7.06 1.36
CA SER A 16 -6.44 -7.66 0.17
C SER A 16 -5.64 -8.84 -0.38
N HIS A 17 -4.32 -8.83 -0.28
CA HIS A 17 -3.47 -9.94 -0.72
C HIS A 17 -3.69 -11.21 0.12
N TYR A 18 -3.88 -11.07 1.44
CA TYR A 18 -4.20 -12.20 2.30
C TYR A 18 -5.54 -12.80 1.92
N TRP A 19 -6.60 -11.98 1.89
CA TRP A 19 -7.94 -12.45 1.56
C TRP A 19 -8.03 -13.04 0.16
N ALA A 20 -7.34 -12.46 -0.82
CA ALA A 20 -7.31 -13.01 -2.17
C ALA A 20 -6.69 -14.41 -2.24
N ARG A 21 -5.68 -14.71 -1.41
CA ARG A 21 -5.11 -16.06 -1.32
C ARG A 21 -6.07 -17.02 -0.64
N GLU A 22 -6.70 -16.62 0.47
CA GLU A 22 -7.67 -17.46 1.18
C GLU A 22 -8.90 -17.78 0.32
N ILE A 23 -9.44 -16.79 -0.38
CA ILE A 23 -10.59 -16.96 -1.28
C ILE A 23 -10.23 -17.89 -2.46
N ARG A 24 -9.01 -17.78 -3.01
CA ARG A 24 -8.53 -18.71 -4.04
C ARG A 24 -8.43 -20.16 -3.57
N LYS A 25 -8.09 -20.39 -2.28
CA LYS A 25 -8.08 -21.74 -1.70
C LYS A 25 -9.48 -22.37 -1.64
N LEU A 26 -10.53 -21.54 -1.68
CA LEU A 26 -11.93 -21.97 -1.72
C LEU A 26 -12.44 -22.18 -3.16
N ASP A 27 -11.56 -22.21 -4.16
CA ASP A 27 -11.86 -22.35 -5.60
C ASP A 27 -12.73 -21.21 -6.18
N HIS A 28 -12.50 -19.99 -5.70
CA HIS A 28 -13.07 -18.78 -6.29
C HIS A 28 -12.02 -17.99 -7.07
N ASP A 29 -12.46 -17.34 -8.15
CA ASP A 29 -11.61 -16.43 -8.93
C ASP A 29 -11.57 -15.08 -8.22
N VAL A 30 -10.38 -14.46 -8.12
CA VAL A 30 -10.21 -13.20 -7.39
C VAL A 30 -9.56 -12.15 -8.27
N ILE A 31 -10.17 -10.96 -8.29
CA ILE A 31 -9.69 -9.79 -9.03
C ILE A 31 -9.44 -8.66 -8.02
N LEU A 32 -8.20 -8.20 -7.93
CA LEU A 32 -7.86 -7.01 -7.15
C LEU A 32 -7.85 -5.78 -8.05
N LEU A 33 -8.65 -4.77 -7.75
CA LEU A 33 -8.72 -3.52 -8.50
C LEU A 33 -7.91 -2.41 -7.79
N PRO A 34 -7.14 -1.57 -8.52
CA PRO A 34 -6.47 -0.42 -7.93
C PRO A 34 -7.48 0.58 -7.34
N ALA A 35 -7.30 0.93 -6.05
CA ALA A 35 -8.06 1.94 -5.32
C ALA A 35 -8.32 3.24 -6.11
N GLN A 36 -7.27 3.73 -6.77
CA GLN A 36 -7.28 4.99 -7.52
C GLN A 36 -8.28 4.97 -8.68
N HIS A 37 -8.51 3.80 -9.29
CA HIS A 37 -9.42 3.67 -10.42
C HIS A 37 -10.85 3.36 -9.94
N VAL A 38 -11.00 2.58 -8.86
CA VAL A 38 -12.32 2.29 -8.27
C VAL A 38 -13.01 3.57 -7.79
N LYS A 39 -12.24 4.54 -7.28
CA LYS A 39 -12.76 5.84 -6.84
C LYS A 39 -13.58 6.58 -7.92
N ALA A 40 -13.25 6.41 -9.21
CA ALA A 40 -13.99 7.04 -10.30
C ALA A 40 -15.42 6.49 -10.48
N TYR A 41 -15.69 5.30 -9.94
CA TYR A 41 -17.00 4.64 -9.98
C TYR A 41 -17.87 4.97 -8.75
N GLN A 42 -17.33 5.69 -7.77
CA GLN A 42 -18.07 6.07 -6.56
C GLN A 42 -18.91 7.32 -6.83
N ARG A 43 -20.24 7.16 -6.85
CA ARG A 43 -21.20 8.23 -7.20
C ARG A 43 -21.78 8.97 -6.00
N CYS A 44 -21.71 8.37 -4.82
CA CYS A 44 -22.35 8.83 -3.60
C CYS A 44 -21.34 8.96 -2.45
N GLN A 45 -21.80 9.44 -1.30
CA GLN A 45 -21.00 9.45 -0.07
C GLN A 45 -20.45 8.06 0.26
N LYS A 46 -19.27 8.04 0.87
CA LYS A 46 -18.59 6.80 1.21
C LYS A 46 -19.40 5.99 2.24
N ASN A 47 -19.75 4.77 1.87
CA ASN A 47 -20.27 3.73 2.76
C ASN A 47 -19.99 2.36 2.14
N ASP A 48 -20.13 1.30 2.93
CA ASP A 48 -19.76 -0.06 2.51
C ASP A 48 -20.56 -0.53 1.28
N TYR A 49 -21.84 -0.15 1.19
CA TYR A 49 -22.70 -0.49 0.06
C TYR A 49 -22.22 0.14 -1.25
N ASN A 50 -21.94 1.45 -1.22
CA ASN A 50 -21.49 2.22 -2.37
C ASN A 50 -20.08 1.80 -2.80
N ASP A 51 -19.21 1.45 -1.84
CA ASP A 51 -17.88 0.89 -2.13
C ASP A 51 -18.01 -0.46 -2.86
N ALA A 52 -18.87 -1.37 -2.37
CA ALA A 52 -19.12 -2.65 -3.02
C ALA A 52 -19.73 -2.48 -4.43
N GLN A 53 -20.67 -1.56 -4.60
CA GLN A 53 -21.25 -1.24 -5.92
C GLN A 53 -20.19 -0.69 -6.88
N ALA A 54 -19.36 0.26 -6.44
CA ALA A 54 -18.30 0.83 -7.27
C ALA A 54 -17.28 -0.23 -7.71
N ILE A 55 -16.90 -1.15 -6.82
CA ILE A 55 -16.02 -2.29 -7.15
C ILE A 55 -16.68 -3.20 -8.19
N ALA A 56 -17.97 -3.52 -8.02
CA ALA A 56 -18.71 -4.36 -8.95
C ALA A 56 -18.80 -3.74 -10.35
N GLU A 57 -19.17 -2.45 -10.45
CA GLU A 57 -19.22 -1.71 -11.72
C GLU A 57 -17.85 -1.63 -12.39
N ALA A 58 -16.81 -1.30 -11.61
CA ALA A 58 -15.44 -1.22 -12.09
C ALA A 58 -14.94 -2.57 -12.63
N CYS A 59 -15.29 -3.67 -11.96
CA CYS A 59 -14.95 -5.02 -12.39
C CYS A 59 -15.69 -5.40 -13.68
N GLN A 60 -16.99 -5.10 -13.77
CA GLN A 60 -17.80 -5.40 -14.96
C GLN A 60 -17.35 -4.62 -16.19
N HIS A 61 -16.88 -3.38 -16.01
CA HIS A 61 -16.34 -2.58 -17.11
C HIS A 61 -15.11 -3.23 -17.77
N GLY A 62 -14.32 -4.01 -17.03
CA GLY A 62 -13.28 -4.89 -17.57
C GLY A 62 -12.03 -4.21 -18.15
N THR A 63 -11.98 -2.87 -18.23
CA THR A 63 -10.81 -2.15 -18.79
C THR A 63 -9.69 -1.91 -17.78
N ILE A 64 -9.97 -2.01 -16.48
CA ILE A 64 -9.00 -1.73 -15.43
C ILE A 64 -8.03 -2.91 -15.32
N ARG A 65 -6.73 -2.64 -15.48
CA ARG A 65 -5.69 -3.64 -15.24
C ARG A 65 -5.70 -4.08 -13.76
N PRO A 66 -5.91 -5.37 -13.46
CA PRO A 66 -5.91 -5.85 -12.09
C PRO A 66 -4.53 -5.77 -11.43
N VAL A 67 -4.52 -5.61 -10.13
CA VAL A 67 -3.32 -5.73 -9.29
C VAL A 67 -3.00 -7.22 -9.13
N PRO A 68 -1.76 -7.66 -9.40
CA PRO A 68 -1.38 -9.04 -9.19
C PRO A 68 -1.45 -9.40 -7.70
N ILE A 69 -2.00 -10.58 -7.41
CA ILE A 69 -2.04 -11.13 -6.05
C ILE A 69 -0.65 -11.67 -5.73
N LYS A 70 0.01 -11.03 -4.77
CA LYS A 70 1.36 -11.39 -4.35
C LYS A 70 1.38 -12.70 -3.57
N THR A 71 2.41 -13.50 -3.78
CA THR A 71 2.75 -14.60 -2.86
C THR A 71 3.22 -14.05 -1.52
N LEU A 72 3.39 -14.92 -0.51
CA LEU A 72 3.93 -14.51 0.78
C LEU A 72 5.36 -14.01 0.62
N GLU A 73 6.19 -14.72 -0.13
CA GLU A 73 7.59 -14.39 -0.37
C GLU A 73 7.74 -13.02 -1.07
N GLN A 74 6.87 -12.74 -2.05
CA GLN A 74 6.83 -11.43 -2.71
C GLN A 74 6.40 -10.31 -1.75
N GLN A 75 5.47 -10.60 -0.85
CA GLN A 75 5.00 -9.67 0.18
C GLN A 75 6.11 -9.40 1.22
N ASP A 76 6.90 -10.41 1.58
CA ASP A 76 8.02 -10.31 2.50
C ASP A 76 9.15 -9.44 1.93
N VAL A 77 9.54 -9.68 0.67
CA VAL A 77 10.54 -8.85 -0.03
C VAL A 77 10.07 -7.38 -0.08
N GLN A 78 8.81 -7.13 -0.44
CA GLN A 78 8.26 -5.79 -0.45
C GLN A 78 8.31 -5.14 0.95
N THR A 79 7.97 -5.91 1.98
CA THR A 79 7.97 -5.47 3.38
C THR A 79 9.38 -5.10 3.84
N PHE A 80 10.37 -5.93 3.55
CA PHE A 80 11.78 -5.67 3.87
C PHE A 80 12.29 -4.37 3.21
N LEU A 81 12.00 -4.18 1.92
CA LEU A 81 12.37 -2.96 1.19
C LEU A 81 11.70 -1.71 1.79
N ASN A 82 10.44 -1.84 2.24
CA ASN A 82 9.73 -0.76 2.91
C ASN A 82 10.32 -0.42 4.27
N MET A 83 10.66 -1.43 5.08
CA MET A 83 11.34 -1.24 6.37
C MET A 83 12.66 -0.50 6.20
N ARG A 84 13.51 -0.93 5.24
CA ARG A 84 14.77 -0.26 4.95
C ARG A 84 14.56 1.21 4.55
N ARG A 85 13.55 1.49 3.72
CA ARG A 85 13.22 2.86 3.31
C ARG A 85 12.80 3.71 4.51
N LEU A 86 11.93 3.18 5.37
CA LEU A 86 11.45 3.85 6.56
C LEU A 86 12.61 4.25 7.47
N VAL A 87 13.49 3.30 7.82
CA VAL A 87 14.67 3.57 8.65
C VAL A 87 15.59 4.59 8.00
N SER A 88 15.78 4.54 6.67
CA SER A 88 16.59 5.53 5.96
C SER A 88 15.99 6.95 6.02
N MET A 89 14.66 7.06 5.93
CA MET A 89 13.95 8.33 6.05
C MET A 89 14.00 8.87 7.48
N GLU A 90 13.71 8.04 8.48
CA GLU A 90 13.80 8.40 9.90
C GLU A 90 15.19 8.88 10.29
N ARG A 91 16.24 8.16 9.86
CA ARG A 91 17.63 8.59 10.06
C ARG A 91 17.88 9.98 9.48
N THR A 92 17.37 10.24 8.27
CA THR A 92 17.55 11.54 7.60
C THR A 92 16.78 12.64 8.32
N GLN A 93 15.57 12.36 8.79
CA GLN A 93 14.76 13.29 9.58
C GLN A 93 15.46 13.65 10.89
N LEU A 94 15.98 12.66 11.63
CA LEU A 94 16.73 12.88 12.86
C LEU A 94 18.00 13.73 12.62
N ILE A 95 18.75 13.45 11.56
CA ILE A 95 19.92 14.26 11.19
C ILE A 95 19.51 15.71 10.93
N ASN A 96 18.45 15.92 10.15
CA ASN A 96 17.96 17.27 9.86
C ASN A 96 17.46 17.99 11.11
N HIS A 97 16.81 17.26 12.03
CA HIS A 97 16.36 17.81 13.30
C HIS A 97 17.54 18.26 14.18
N ILE A 98 18.54 17.40 14.37
CA ILE A 98 19.76 17.72 15.14
C ILE A 98 20.48 18.93 14.53
N ARG A 99 20.60 18.99 13.19
CA ARG A 99 21.21 20.13 12.50
C ARG A 99 20.47 21.43 12.75
N GLY A 100 19.14 21.40 12.78
CA GLY A 100 18.31 22.56 13.09
C GLY A 100 18.57 23.07 14.51
N LEU A 101 18.56 22.17 15.49
CA LEU A 101 18.86 22.51 16.89
C LEU A 101 20.26 23.11 17.07
N LEU A 102 21.29 22.47 16.50
CA LEU A 102 22.67 22.95 16.63
C LEU A 102 22.91 24.30 15.96
N ALA A 103 22.14 24.62 14.90
CA ALA A 103 22.21 25.93 14.27
C ALA A 103 21.74 27.06 15.19
N GLU A 104 20.80 26.81 16.12
CA GLU A 104 20.40 27.80 17.14
C GLU A 104 21.55 28.15 18.08
N TYR A 105 22.47 27.20 18.31
CA TYR A 105 23.70 27.40 19.08
C TYR A 105 24.88 27.89 18.23
N GLY A 106 24.65 28.28 16.97
CA GLY A 106 25.68 28.77 16.05
C GLY A 106 26.58 27.69 15.44
N ILE A 107 26.27 26.41 15.67
CA ILE A 107 27.05 25.27 15.14
C ILE A 107 26.39 24.77 13.84
N VAL A 108 26.94 25.17 12.70
CA VAL A 108 26.40 24.83 11.37
C VAL A 108 27.14 23.64 10.76
N PHE A 109 26.39 22.61 10.36
CA PHE A 109 26.92 21.41 9.69
C PHE A 109 26.56 21.37 8.20
N SER A 110 27.37 20.69 7.40
CA SER A 110 27.08 20.35 5.99
C SER A 110 26.11 19.19 5.84
N LYS A 111 25.20 19.21 4.86
CA LYS A 111 24.15 18.19 4.69
C LYS A 111 24.79 16.80 4.55
N GLY A 112 24.15 15.80 5.16
CA GLY A 112 24.57 14.41 5.02
C GLY A 112 24.91 13.74 6.34
N ALA A 113 24.82 12.41 6.35
CA ALA A 113 25.00 11.63 7.56
C ALA A 113 26.47 11.36 7.94
N ALA A 114 27.38 11.49 6.97
CA ALA A 114 28.82 11.36 7.21
C ALA A 114 29.35 12.57 7.99
N GLU A 115 28.92 13.77 7.61
CA GLU A 115 29.32 15.04 8.22
C GLU A 115 28.94 15.14 9.70
N LEU A 116 27.78 14.59 10.09
CA LEU A 116 27.36 14.56 11.49
C LEU A 116 28.16 13.54 12.33
N ARG A 117 28.77 12.52 11.71
CA ARG A 117 29.52 11.46 12.40
C ARG A 117 31.01 11.76 12.60
N GLN A 118 31.56 12.78 11.94
CA GLN A 118 33.00 13.06 11.91
C GLN A 118 33.51 13.95 13.07
N LYS A 119 32.64 14.41 13.97
CA LYS A 119 33.03 15.12 15.21
C LYS A 119 32.50 14.37 16.42
#